data_AF-A0A0B4FP35-F1
#
_entry.id   AF-A0A0B4FP35-F1
#
_cell.length_a   1.000
_cell.length_b   1.000
_cell.length_c   1.000
_cell.angle_alpha   90.00
_cell.angle_beta   90.00
_cell.angle_gamma   90.00
#
_symmetry.space_group_name_H-M   'P 1'
#
loop_
_entity.id
_entity.type
_entity.pdbx_description
1 polymer ?
#
loop_
_entity_poly.entity_id
_entity_poly.type
_entity_poly.pdbx_seq_one_letter_code
_entity_poly.pdbx_strand_id
1 'polypeptide(L)'
;MNRIVLELGMFETLSLAVLAIYFGEFLRKQFPVLKKYCLPASVVGGTVFAIISMGLYYANLYELSFEFKAVNSLFYCIFFAASGAAASLSLLKKGGKLVVIFAILAAILAAGQNALALFIGKLMNVNPLISMMTGSIPMTGGHGNAAAFAPIAVEAGASAAMEVAIASATFGLISGCILGGPLGNFIIRRHRLEDPALDGKDDIVNMQEGTGTSSVMAVDKNSVVNAMFLMCIALGIGQIVTLVLKNMELVFLFM
;
A
#
# COMPACT_ATOMS: atom_id res chain seq x y z
N MET A 1 -18.67 33.82 -8.83
CA MET A 1 -18.29 33.57 -10.24
C MET A 1 -18.34 32.08 -10.47
N ASN A 2 -18.92 31.62 -11.58
CA ASN A 2 -19.00 30.17 -11.86
C ASN A 2 -17.60 29.69 -12.28
N ARG A 3 -17.08 28.71 -11.55
CA ARG A 3 -15.83 28.02 -11.90
C ARG A 3 -16.07 27.05 -13.04
N ILE A 4 -15.05 26.88 -13.89
CA ILE A 4 -15.08 25.93 -14.99
C ILE A 4 -14.65 24.57 -14.44
N VAL A 5 -15.51 23.56 -14.57
CA VAL A 5 -15.16 22.18 -14.23
C VAL A 5 -14.40 21.58 -15.41
N LEU A 6 -13.17 21.14 -15.16
CA LEU A 6 -12.33 20.47 -16.14
C LEU A 6 -12.35 18.97 -15.85
N GLU A 7 -13.13 18.24 -16.63
CA GLU A 7 -13.23 16.78 -16.56
C GLU A 7 -12.02 16.15 -17.27
N LEU A 8 -11.18 15.46 -16.50
CA LEU A 8 -10.01 14.74 -16.98
C LEU A 8 -10.36 13.27 -17.08
N GLY A 9 -10.31 12.74 -18.31
CA GLY A 9 -10.53 11.34 -18.57
C GLY A 9 -9.42 10.46 -18.01
N MET A 10 -9.60 9.15 -18.19
CA MET A 10 -8.64 8.13 -17.77
C MET A 10 -7.19 8.40 -18.22
N PHE A 11 -6.98 8.73 -19.50
CA PHE A 11 -5.64 8.89 -20.07
C PHE A 11 -4.94 10.15 -19.55
N GLU A 12 -5.68 11.25 -19.42
CA GLU A 12 -5.18 12.51 -18.86
C GLU A 12 -4.83 12.34 -17.39
N THR A 13 -5.70 11.67 -16.63
CA THR A 13 -5.48 11.36 -15.21
C THR A 13 -4.22 10.53 -15.00
N LEU A 14 -4.04 9.47 -15.82
CA LEU A 14 -2.82 8.65 -15.81
C LEU A 14 -1.57 9.44 -16.16
N SER A 15 -1.64 10.28 -17.19
CA SER A 15 -0.52 11.13 -17.60
C SER A 15 -0.10 12.07 -16.48
N LEU A 16 -1.06 12.75 -15.85
CA LEU A 16 -0.81 13.64 -14.72
C LEU A 16 -0.24 12.89 -13.51
N ALA A 17 -0.72 11.68 -13.22
CA ALA A 17 -0.17 10.85 -12.15
C ALA A 17 1.30 10.49 -12.40
N VAL A 18 1.66 10.10 -13.62
CA VAL A 18 3.06 9.79 -14.00
C VAL A 18 3.93 11.04 -13.94
N LEU A 19 3.46 12.17 -14.46
CA LEU A 19 4.17 13.45 -14.39
C LEU A 19 4.41 13.87 -12.93
N ALA A 20 3.41 13.72 -12.06
CA ALA A 20 3.56 13.97 -10.64
C ALA A 20 4.63 13.05 -10.02
N ILE A 21 4.65 11.75 -10.35
CA ILE A 21 5.69 10.82 -9.86
C ILE A 21 7.09 11.26 -10.30
N TYR A 22 7.29 11.57 -11.59
CA TYR A 22 8.59 12.03 -12.08
C TYR A 22 9.04 13.33 -11.40
N PHE A 23 8.11 14.26 -11.21
CA PHE A 23 8.40 15.49 -10.47
C PHE A 23 8.74 15.21 -8.99
N GLY A 24 8.03 14.28 -8.36
CA GLY A 24 8.34 13.82 -7.01
C GLY A 24 9.71 13.16 -6.90
N GLU A 25 10.13 12.37 -7.89
CA GLU A 25 11.48 11.82 -7.95
C GLU A 25 12.54 12.91 -8.09
N PHE A 26 12.30 13.90 -8.95
CA PHE A 26 13.17 15.06 -9.10
C PHE A 26 13.35 15.78 -7.76
N LEU A 27 12.26 16.08 -7.04
CA LEU A 27 12.32 16.71 -5.72
C LEU A 27 13.06 15.85 -4.70
N ARG A 28 12.84 14.53 -4.69
CA ARG A 28 13.58 13.61 -3.80
C ARG A 28 15.07 13.59 -4.09
N LYS A 29 15.51 13.86 -5.33
CA LYS A 29 16.93 14.01 -5.68
C LYS A 29 17.51 15.34 -5.17
N GLN A 30 16.74 16.42 -5.25
CA GLN A 30 17.16 17.75 -4.77
C GLN A 30 17.16 17.87 -3.24
N PHE A 31 16.21 17.22 -2.56
CA PHE A 31 16.05 17.26 -1.11
C PHE A 31 16.29 15.87 -0.50
N PRO A 32 17.53 15.52 -0.11
CA PRO A 32 17.87 14.21 0.43
C PRO A 32 17.10 13.82 1.70
N VAL A 33 16.59 14.82 2.43
CA VAL A 33 15.71 14.63 3.60
C VAL A 33 14.46 13.81 3.24
N LEU A 34 13.89 14.02 2.05
CA LEU A 34 12.71 13.27 1.60
C LEU A 34 13.04 11.78 1.39
N LYS A 35 14.25 11.47 0.93
CA LYS A 35 14.74 10.09 0.83
C LYS A 35 15.07 9.52 2.21
N LYS A 36 15.68 10.31 3.09
CA LYS A 36 16.03 9.92 4.47
C LYS A 36 14.82 9.42 5.26
N TYR A 37 13.64 10.03 5.06
CA TYR A 37 12.39 9.63 5.70
C TYR A 37 11.50 8.71 4.85
N CYS A 38 12.07 8.07 3.81
CA CYS A 38 11.36 7.11 2.96
C CYS A 38 10.05 7.64 2.33
N LEU A 39 9.93 8.95 2.11
CA LEU A 39 8.75 9.53 1.47
C LEU A 39 8.67 9.05 0.00
N PRO A 40 7.58 8.40 -0.43
CA PRO A 40 7.42 7.95 -1.81
C PRO A 40 7.37 9.12 -2.80
N ALA A 41 7.88 8.91 -4.03
CA ALA A 41 7.82 9.92 -5.07
C ALA A 41 6.38 10.32 -5.44
N SER A 42 5.47 9.33 -5.48
CA SER A 42 4.04 9.56 -5.71
C SER A 42 3.41 10.49 -4.68
N VAL A 43 3.77 10.36 -3.40
CA VAL A 43 3.27 11.23 -2.33
C VAL A 43 3.84 12.64 -2.47
N VAL A 44 5.15 12.78 -2.68
CA VAL A 44 5.80 14.10 -2.81
C VAL A 44 5.23 14.86 -4.01
N GLY A 45 5.23 14.24 -5.19
CA GLY A 45 4.71 14.85 -6.41
C GLY A 45 3.21 15.12 -6.36
N GLY A 46 2.44 14.16 -5.86
CA GLY A 46 0.99 14.29 -5.67
C GLY A 46 0.63 15.42 -4.70
N THR A 47 1.42 15.63 -3.65
CA THR A 47 1.21 16.74 -2.70
C THR A 47 1.41 18.09 -3.40
N VAL A 48 2.45 18.24 -4.22
CA VAL A 48 2.64 19.48 -4.99
C VAL A 48 1.48 19.70 -5.96
N PHE A 49 1.07 18.66 -6.67
CA PHE A 49 -0.10 18.74 -7.56
C PHE A 49 -1.38 19.12 -6.80
N ALA A 50 -1.62 18.55 -5.63
CA ALA A 50 -2.77 18.86 -4.78
C ALA A 50 -2.76 20.32 -4.32
N ILE A 51 -1.59 20.87 -3.96
CA ILE A 51 -1.45 22.30 -3.60
C ILE A 51 -1.78 23.20 -4.81
N ILE A 52 -1.30 22.85 -6.01
CA ILE A 52 -1.61 23.60 -7.23
C ILE A 52 -3.12 23.55 -7.54
N SER A 53 -3.72 22.36 -7.50
CA SER A 53 -5.16 22.15 -7.70
C SER A 53 -5.99 22.95 -6.68
N MET A 54 -5.58 22.92 -5.40
CA MET A 54 -6.19 23.71 -4.34
C MET A 54 -6.10 25.21 -4.62
N GLY A 55 -4.95 25.70 -5.11
CA GLY A 55 -4.78 27.10 -5.51
C GLY A 55 -5.72 27.50 -6.64
N LEU A 56 -5.86 26.67 -7.67
CA LEU A 56 -6.79 26.91 -8.79
C LEU A 56 -8.26 26.95 -8.33
N TYR A 57 -8.61 26.06 -7.39
CA TYR A 57 -9.95 25.99 -6.80
C TYR A 57 -10.29 27.26 -6.03
N TYR A 58 -9.42 27.71 -5.10
CA TYR A 58 -9.64 28.93 -4.32
C TYR A 58 -9.56 30.21 -5.16
N ALA A 59 -8.78 30.20 -6.24
CA ALA A 59 -8.73 31.29 -7.21
C ALA A 59 -9.98 31.38 -8.11
N ASN A 60 -10.95 30.45 -7.97
CA ASN A 60 -12.16 30.35 -8.80
C ASN A 60 -11.87 30.20 -10.31
N LEU A 61 -10.73 29.62 -10.68
CA LEU A 61 -10.34 29.43 -12.08
C LEU A 61 -10.87 28.11 -12.62
N TYR A 62 -10.47 27.00 -11.99
CA TYR A 62 -10.78 25.63 -12.44
C TYR A 62 -11.09 24.71 -11.26
N GLU A 63 -12.05 23.81 -11.46
CA GLU A 63 -12.32 22.66 -10.60
C GLU A 63 -11.94 21.38 -11.37
N LEU A 64 -10.91 20.68 -10.91
CA LEU A 64 -10.41 19.48 -11.59
C LEU A 64 -11.20 18.26 -11.12
N SER A 65 -11.84 17.56 -12.05
CA SER A 65 -12.50 16.28 -11.84
C SER A 65 -11.73 15.19 -12.57
N PHE A 66 -11.56 14.02 -11.96
CA PHE A 66 -10.69 12.95 -12.46
C PHE A 66 -11.43 11.63 -12.57
N GLU A 67 -11.33 10.98 -13.72
CA GLU A 67 -11.80 9.62 -13.90
C GLU A 67 -10.71 8.60 -13.48
N PHE A 68 -10.65 8.28 -12.19
CA PHE A 68 -9.61 7.39 -11.64
C PHE A 68 -10.10 5.99 -11.26
N LYS A 69 -11.42 5.76 -11.18
CA LYS A 69 -11.99 4.52 -10.61
C LYS A 69 -11.51 3.26 -11.32
N ALA A 70 -11.70 3.18 -12.64
CA ALA A 70 -11.34 1.99 -13.42
C ALA A 70 -9.83 1.70 -13.37
N VAL A 71 -9.01 2.75 -13.40
CA VAL A 71 -7.55 2.65 -13.31
C VAL A 71 -7.11 2.12 -11.96
N ASN A 72 -7.64 2.69 -10.87
CA ASN A 72 -7.33 2.27 -9.52
C ASN A 72 -7.73 0.82 -9.28
N SER A 73 -8.93 0.43 -9.69
CA SER A 73 -9.39 -0.96 -9.59
C SER A 73 -8.45 -1.93 -10.31
N LEU A 74 -8.03 -1.61 -11.55
CA LEU A 74 -7.09 -2.43 -12.29
C LEU A 74 -5.75 -2.58 -11.55
N PHE A 75 -5.15 -1.47 -11.09
CA PHE A 75 -3.85 -1.52 -10.44
C PHE A 75 -3.88 -2.16 -9.05
N TYR A 76 -4.96 -1.99 -8.26
CA TYR A 76 -5.10 -2.68 -6.98
C TYR A 76 -5.21 -4.19 -7.19
N CYS A 77 -6.04 -4.62 -8.14
CA CYS A 77 -6.15 -6.03 -8.51
C CYS A 77 -4.79 -6.62 -8.92
N ILE A 78 -4.05 -5.95 -9.80
CA ILE A 78 -2.69 -6.37 -10.19
C ILE A 78 -1.76 -6.40 -8.97
N PHE A 79 -1.78 -5.38 -8.12
CA PHE A 79 -0.93 -5.31 -6.92
C PHE A 79 -1.18 -6.47 -5.96
N PHE A 80 -2.44 -6.78 -5.64
CA PHE A 80 -2.78 -7.87 -4.73
C PHE A 80 -2.54 -9.24 -5.35
N ALA A 81 -2.85 -9.43 -6.64
CA ALA A 81 -2.53 -10.67 -7.33
C ALA A 81 -1.01 -10.92 -7.36
N ALA A 82 -0.20 -9.88 -7.58
CA ALA A 82 1.25 -9.98 -7.62
C ALA A 82 1.82 -10.27 -6.22
N SER A 83 1.31 -9.57 -5.20
CA SER A 83 1.68 -9.80 -3.80
C SER A 83 1.34 -11.22 -3.35
N GLY A 84 0.19 -11.75 -3.77
CA GLY A 84 -0.19 -13.15 -3.56
C GLY A 84 0.71 -14.13 -4.29
N ALA A 85 1.07 -13.85 -5.55
CA ALA A 85 1.99 -14.69 -6.33
C ALA A 85 3.42 -14.70 -5.75
N ALA A 86 3.84 -13.58 -5.14
CA ALA A 86 5.12 -13.48 -4.44
C ALA A 86 5.15 -14.24 -3.10
N ALA A 87 3.98 -14.60 -2.54
CA ALA A 87 3.92 -15.37 -1.30
C ALA A 87 4.42 -16.81 -1.54
N SER A 88 5.66 -17.07 -1.15
CA SER A 88 6.26 -18.39 -1.29
C SER A 88 5.78 -19.33 -0.18
N LEU A 89 4.96 -20.32 -0.55
CA LEU A 89 4.61 -21.45 0.34
C LEU A 89 5.85 -22.18 0.86
N SER A 90 6.96 -22.14 0.12
CA SER A 90 8.24 -22.71 0.55
C SER A 90 8.85 -21.92 1.71
N LEU A 91 8.84 -20.58 1.66
CA LEU A 91 9.29 -19.73 2.78
C LEU A 91 8.41 -19.94 4.02
N LEU A 92 7.09 -20.04 3.84
CA LEU A 92 6.16 -20.27 4.94
C LEU A 92 6.44 -21.63 5.63
N LYS A 93 6.73 -22.66 4.83
CA LYS A 93 7.11 -23.99 5.33
C LYS A 93 8.48 -23.98 6.03
N LYS A 94 9.48 -23.29 5.47
CA LYS A 94 10.82 -23.13 6.09
C LYS A 94 10.73 -22.44 7.46
N GLY A 95 9.90 -21.40 7.57
CA GLY A 95 9.70 -20.70 8.84
C GLY A 95 8.86 -21.47 9.88
N GLY A 96 8.11 -22.49 9.44
CA GLY A 96 7.50 -23.51 10.30
C GLY A 96 6.68 -22.94 11.46
N LYS A 97 6.95 -23.43 12.68
CA LYS A 97 6.21 -23.02 13.89
C LYS A 97 6.39 -21.53 14.21
N LEU A 98 7.55 -20.94 13.92
CA LEU A 98 7.84 -19.55 14.24
C LEU A 98 6.98 -18.59 13.41
N VAL A 99 6.70 -18.92 12.15
CA VAL A 99 5.82 -18.12 11.29
C VAL A 99 4.39 -18.10 11.82
N VAL A 100 3.88 -19.23 12.30
CA VAL A 100 2.53 -19.30 12.89
C VAL A 100 2.47 -18.48 14.18
N ILE A 101 3.46 -18.60 15.06
CA ILE A 101 3.54 -17.80 16.29
C ILE A 101 3.60 -16.31 15.94
N PHE A 102 4.45 -15.93 14.99
CA PHE A 102 4.56 -14.55 14.53
C PHE A 102 3.23 -14.04 13.96
N ALA A 103 2.55 -14.83 13.14
CA ALA A 103 1.26 -14.45 12.56
C ALA A 103 0.19 -14.22 13.64
N ILE A 104 0.13 -15.08 14.66
CA ILE A 104 -0.79 -14.92 15.80
C ILE A 104 -0.45 -13.64 16.58
N LEU A 105 0.83 -13.42 16.89
CA LEU A 105 1.27 -12.21 17.59
C LEU A 105 0.98 -10.94 16.78
N ALA A 106 1.23 -10.97 15.48
CA ALA A 106 0.92 -9.87 14.57
C ALA A 106 -0.59 -9.60 14.51
N ALA A 107 -1.43 -10.64 14.48
CA ALA A 107 -2.88 -10.50 14.52
C ALA A 107 -3.37 -9.89 15.84
N ILE A 108 -2.80 -10.31 16.98
CA ILE A 108 -3.09 -9.73 18.29
C ILE A 108 -2.68 -8.25 18.34
N LEU A 109 -1.49 -7.91 17.83
CA LEU A 109 -1.03 -6.53 17.76
C LEU A 109 -1.90 -5.68 16.84
N ALA A 110 -2.31 -6.20 15.67
CA ALA A 110 -3.22 -5.52 14.77
C ALA A 110 -4.60 -5.27 15.41
N ALA A 111 -5.13 -6.25 16.14
CA ALA A 111 -6.35 -6.08 16.92
C ALA A 111 -6.18 -5.01 18.01
N GLY A 112 -5.04 -4.99 18.70
CA GLY A 112 -4.69 -3.94 19.66
C GLY A 112 -4.58 -2.55 19.04
N GLN A 113 -3.98 -2.44 17.85
CA GLN A 113 -3.91 -1.18 17.08
C GLN A 113 -5.32 -0.67 16.73
N ASN A 114 -6.21 -1.56 16.29
CA ASN A 114 -7.60 -1.20 15.98
C ASN A 114 -8.37 -0.78 17.23
N ALA A 115 -8.21 -1.50 18.35
CA ALA A 115 -8.83 -1.15 19.61
C ALA A 115 -8.37 0.24 20.10
N LEU A 116 -7.07 0.52 20.00
CA LEU A 116 -6.52 1.83 20.36
C LEU A 116 -7.04 2.95 19.44
N ALA A 117 -7.07 2.70 18.13
CA ALA A 117 -7.59 3.65 17.15
C ALA A 117 -9.06 4.00 17.41
N LEU A 118 -9.90 2.99 17.67
CA LEU A 118 -11.31 3.17 18.04
C LEU A 118 -11.46 3.88 19.40
N PHE A 119 -10.62 3.55 20.38
CA PHE A 119 -10.64 4.17 21.70
C PHE A 119 -10.32 5.68 21.62
N ILE A 120 -9.22 6.04 20.95
CA ILE A 120 -8.84 7.45 20.74
C ILE A 120 -9.90 8.15 19.89
N GLY A 121 -10.38 7.50 18.83
CA GLY A 121 -11.45 8.01 17.99
C GLY A 121 -12.71 8.35 18.78
N LYS A 122 -13.11 7.48 19.72
CA LYS A 122 -14.24 7.73 20.63
C LYS A 122 -13.99 8.92 21.54
N LEU A 123 -12.78 9.06 22.12
CA LEU A 123 -12.43 10.22 22.94
C LEU A 123 -12.47 11.53 22.16
N MET A 124 -12.10 11.49 20.87
CA MET A 124 -12.11 12.63 19.97
C MET A 124 -13.45 12.86 19.26
N ASN A 125 -14.48 12.05 19.54
CA ASN A 125 -15.78 12.07 18.84
C ASN A 125 -15.68 11.92 17.30
N VAL A 126 -14.75 11.08 16.83
CA VAL A 126 -14.55 10.76 15.41
C VAL A 126 -15.38 9.53 15.03
N ASN A 127 -15.88 9.49 13.79
CA ASN A 127 -16.59 8.33 13.26
C ASN A 127 -15.72 7.06 13.34
N PRO A 128 -16.21 5.94 13.90
CA PRO A 128 -15.45 4.69 14.04
C PRO A 128 -14.82 4.17 12.74
N LEU A 129 -15.49 4.34 11.60
CA LEU A 129 -14.97 3.95 10.28
C LEU A 129 -13.73 4.77 9.90
N ILE A 130 -13.76 6.08 10.19
CA ILE A 130 -12.59 6.96 10.01
C ILE A 130 -11.49 6.58 11.00
N SER A 131 -11.85 6.27 12.25
CA SER A 131 -10.86 5.84 13.26
C SER A 131 -10.14 4.55 12.83
N MET A 132 -10.84 3.58 12.25
CA MET A 132 -10.20 2.37 11.69
C MET A 132 -9.20 2.67 10.57
N MET A 133 -9.39 3.77 9.83
CA MET A 133 -8.42 4.29 8.85
C MET A 133 -7.17 4.92 9.48
N THR A 134 -7.00 4.81 10.79
CA THR A 134 -5.73 5.11 11.49
C THR A 134 -5.12 3.88 12.17
N GLY A 135 -5.81 2.74 12.12
CA GLY A 135 -5.42 1.48 12.74
C GLY A 135 -4.64 0.55 11.80
N SER A 136 -4.84 -0.75 11.95
CA SER A 136 -4.06 -1.78 11.24
C SER A 136 -4.26 -1.77 9.73
N ILE A 137 -5.42 -1.29 9.23
CA ILE A 137 -5.73 -1.23 7.79
C ILE A 137 -4.61 -0.51 7.03
N PRO A 138 -4.28 0.76 7.35
CA PRO A 138 -3.13 1.42 6.74
C PRO A 138 -1.80 1.19 7.47
N MET A 139 -1.78 1.02 8.80
CA MET A 139 -0.50 0.96 9.53
C MET A 139 0.24 -0.37 9.39
N THR A 140 -0.51 -1.49 9.31
CA THR A 140 0.08 -2.81 9.03
C THR A 140 -0.06 -3.14 7.55
N GLY A 141 -1.22 -2.85 6.95
CA GLY A 141 -1.51 -3.19 5.55
C GLY A 141 -0.94 -2.22 4.52
N GLY A 142 -0.45 -1.05 4.93
CA GLY A 142 0.14 -0.04 4.05
C GLY A 142 -0.85 0.57 3.07
N HIS A 143 -0.31 1.24 2.04
CA HIS A 143 -1.09 1.93 1.02
C HIS A 143 -1.99 1.00 0.20
N GLY A 144 -1.60 -0.27 0.03
CA GLY A 144 -2.42 -1.26 -0.68
C GLY A 144 -3.73 -1.54 0.05
N ASN A 145 -3.68 -1.91 1.34
CA ASN A 145 -4.89 -2.14 2.12
C ASN A 145 -5.69 -0.85 2.35
N ALA A 146 -5.03 0.29 2.57
CA ALA A 146 -5.72 1.58 2.64
C ALA A 146 -6.57 1.82 1.39
N ALA A 147 -5.99 1.58 0.22
CA ALA A 147 -6.66 1.75 -1.06
C ALA A 147 -7.79 0.75 -1.33
N ALA A 148 -7.68 -0.48 -0.82
CA ALA A 148 -8.69 -1.52 -0.96
C ALA A 148 -9.88 -1.32 -0.02
N PHE A 149 -9.63 -0.97 1.24
CA PHE A 149 -10.64 -0.98 2.30
C PHE A 149 -11.25 0.39 2.60
N ALA A 150 -10.56 1.49 2.30
CA ALA A 150 -11.13 2.81 2.52
C ALA A 150 -12.36 3.13 1.66
N PRO A 151 -12.48 2.70 0.38
CA PRO A 151 -13.70 2.88 -0.41
C PRO A 151 -14.94 2.31 0.27
N ILE A 152 -14.82 1.14 0.91
CA ILE A 152 -15.91 0.49 1.63
C ILE A 152 -16.39 1.36 2.80
N ALA A 153 -15.45 1.98 3.53
CA ALA A 153 -15.80 2.92 4.59
C ALA A 153 -16.48 4.19 4.05
N VAL A 154 -16.04 4.69 2.89
CA VAL A 154 -16.69 5.82 2.20
C VAL A 154 -18.13 5.48 1.81
N GLU A 155 -18.35 4.30 1.23
CA GLU A 155 -19.69 3.81 0.86
C GLU A 155 -20.60 3.60 2.08
N ALA A 156 -20.03 3.20 3.22
CA ALA A 156 -20.72 3.11 4.50
C ALA A 156 -20.97 4.49 5.18
N GLY A 157 -20.66 5.60 4.50
CA GLY A 157 -21.00 6.97 4.94
C GLY A 157 -19.84 7.75 5.57
N ALA A 158 -18.61 7.22 5.59
CA ALA A 158 -17.43 7.92 6.08
C ALA A 158 -16.65 8.57 4.95
N SER A 159 -17.12 9.73 4.47
CA SER A 159 -16.58 10.42 3.29
C SER A 159 -15.06 10.68 3.32
N ALA A 160 -14.48 10.97 4.48
CA ALA A 160 -13.05 11.27 4.64
C ALA A 160 -12.16 10.03 4.88
N ALA A 161 -12.71 8.81 4.77
CA ALA A 161 -11.98 7.59 5.09
C ALA A 161 -10.77 7.36 4.17
N MET A 162 -10.90 7.69 2.88
CA MET A 162 -9.83 7.51 1.89
C MET A 162 -8.59 8.36 2.22
N GLU A 163 -8.80 9.64 2.46
CA GLU A 163 -7.75 10.61 2.76
C GLU A 163 -7.03 10.24 4.06
N VAL A 164 -7.80 9.87 5.09
CA VAL A 164 -7.24 9.46 6.38
C VAL A 164 -6.45 8.16 6.26
N ALA A 165 -6.92 7.19 5.48
CA ALA A 165 -6.22 5.91 5.30
C ALA A 165 -4.88 6.10 4.58
N ILE A 166 -4.86 6.85 3.48
CA ILE A 166 -3.64 7.11 2.70
C ILE A 166 -2.63 7.94 3.51
N ALA A 167 -3.12 8.95 4.24
CA ALA A 167 -2.28 9.75 5.14
C ALA A 167 -1.68 8.88 6.25
N SER A 168 -2.50 8.05 6.89
CA SER A 168 -2.07 7.15 7.97
C SER A 168 -1.07 6.10 7.49
N ALA A 169 -1.21 5.57 6.26
CA ALA A 169 -0.27 4.62 5.69
C ALA A 169 1.11 5.25 5.49
N THR A 170 1.14 6.49 5.01
CA THR A 170 2.39 7.25 4.85
C THR A 170 3.03 7.57 6.20
N PHE A 171 2.22 8.02 7.17
CA PHE A 171 2.68 8.28 8.52
C PHE A 171 3.22 7.01 9.20
N GLY A 172 2.53 5.89 9.03
CA GLY A 172 2.93 4.58 9.54
C GLY A 172 4.28 4.14 8.99
N LEU A 173 4.52 4.32 7.68
CA LEU A 173 5.82 4.03 7.06
C LEU A 173 6.95 4.86 7.68
N ILE A 174 6.78 6.19 7.79
CA ILE A 174 7.81 7.08 8.34
C ILE A 174 8.09 6.73 9.81
N SER A 175 7.02 6.61 10.60
CA SER A 175 7.13 6.30 12.04
C SER A 175 7.75 4.91 12.25
N GLY A 176 7.37 3.94 11.43
CA GLY A 176 7.94 2.59 11.42
C GLY A 176 9.44 2.59 11.12
N CYS A 177 9.90 3.38 10.15
CA CYS A 177 11.34 3.52 9.86
C CYS A 177 12.11 4.17 11.04
N ILE A 178 11.53 5.21 11.66
CA ILE A 178 12.17 5.93 12.76
C ILE A 178 12.28 5.05 14.02
N LEU A 179 11.24 4.28 14.33
CA LEU A 179 11.19 3.46 15.54
C LEU A 179 11.83 2.07 15.34
N GLY A 180 11.67 1.48 14.16
CA GLY A 180 12.08 0.11 13.86
C GLY A 180 13.60 -0.08 13.89
N GLY A 181 14.37 0.85 13.30
CA GLY A 181 15.84 0.76 13.27
C GLY A 181 16.47 0.74 14.68
N PRO A 182 16.20 1.75 15.54
CA PRO A 182 16.70 1.77 16.91
C PRO A 182 16.24 0.58 17.74
N LEU A 183 14.97 0.17 17.62
CA LEU A 183 14.44 -0.97 18.35
C LEU A 183 15.11 -2.28 17.93
N GLY A 184 15.29 -2.49 16.62
CA GLY A 184 16.00 -3.65 16.08
C GLY A 184 17.44 -3.73 16.58
N ASN A 185 18.19 -2.63 16.47
CA ASN A 185 19.56 -2.55 16.98
C ASN A 185 19.64 -2.80 18.50
N PHE A 186 18.67 -2.28 19.27
CA PHE A 186 18.60 -2.55 20.70
C PHE A 186 18.40 -4.04 21.01
N ILE A 187 17.48 -4.71 20.32
CA ILE A 187 17.20 -6.14 20.50
C ILE A 187 18.44 -6.97 20.13
N ILE A 188 19.07 -6.68 18.98
CA ILE A 188 20.28 -7.37 18.52
C ILE A 188 21.39 -7.30 19.57
N ARG A 189 21.72 -6.08 20.03
CA ARG A 189 22.79 -5.87 21.02
C ARG A 189 22.46 -6.49 22.38
N ARG A 190 21.22 -6.35 22.83
CA ARG A 190 20.78 -6.88 24.14
C ARG A 190 20.84 -8.40 24.20
N HIS A 191 20.43 -9.07 23.11
CA HIS A 191 20.39 -10.53 23.03
C HIS A 191 21.63 -11.14 22.37
N ARG A 192 22.62 -10.32 22.00
CA ARG A 192 23.85 -10.72 21.31
C ARG A 192 23.55 -11.58 20.07
N LEU A 193 22.60 -11.11 19.27
CA LEU A 193 22.20 -11.74 18.00
C LEU A 193 23.15 -11.35 16.85
N GLU A 194 24.37 -10.91 17.18
CA GLU A 194 25.41 -10.57 16.22
C GLU A 194 26.04 -11.88 15.76
N ASP A 195 25.56 -12.41 14.64
CA ASP A 195 26.20 -13.53 13.94
C ASP A 195 26.94 -12.99 12.71
N PRO A 196 28.28 -12.97 12.71
CA PRO A 196 29.09 -12.54 11.57
C PRO A 196 28.81 -13.35 10.29
N ALA A 197 28.25 -14.55 10.39
CA ALA A 197 27.83 -15.36 9.24
C ALA A 197 26.50 -14.90 8.63
N LEU A 198 25.63 -14.24 9.42
CA LEU A 198 24.33 -13.70 8.99
C LEU A 198 24.39 -12.19 8.68
N ASP A 199 25.58 -11.59 8.71
CA ASP A 199 25.82 -10.17 8.49
C ASP A 199 25.71 -9.84 6.98
N GLY A 200 24.48 -9.93 6.46
CA GLY A 200 24.03 -9.39 5.17
C GLY A 200 24.64 -9.96 3.89
N LYS A 201 25.66 -10.84 3.95
CA LYS A 201 26.22 -11.47 2.76
C LYS A 201 25.29 -12.52 2.16
N ASP A 202 24.57 -13.24 3.01
CA ASP A 202 23.63 -14.27 2.58
C ASP A 202 22.20 -13.76 2.41
N ASP A 203 21.82 -12.57 2.91
CA ASP A 203 20.44 -12.05 2.76
C ASP A 203 20.16 -11.39 1.41
N ILE A 204 21.17 -10.80 0.76
CA ILE A 204 21.07 -10.40 -0.65
C ILE A 204 20.96 -11.66 -1.54
N VAL A 205 21.57 -12.76 -1.11
CA VAL A 205 21.52 -14.07 -1.77
C VAL A 205 20.23 -14.84 -1.40
N ASN A 206 19.67 -14.71 -0.20
CA ASN A 206 18.49 -15.46 0.28
C ASN A 206 17.15 -14.77 0.02
N MET A 207 17.12 -13.46 -0.21
CA MET A 207 16.02 -12.83 -0.97
C MET A 207 15.96 -13.36 -2.43
N GLN A 208 17.04 -13.99 -2.92
CA GLN A 208 17.06 -14.75 -4.17
C GLN A 208 16.87 -16.28 -3.94
N GLU A 209 17.39 -16.87 -2.86
CA GLU A 209 17.32 -18.33 -2.57
C GLU A 209 16.00 -18.81 -1.90
N GLY A 210 14.95 -18.00 -1.99
CA GLY A 210 13.57 -18.51 -1.98
C GLY A 210 13.26 -19.36 -3.21
N THR A 211 14.04 -19.21 -4.30
CA THR A 211 14.04 -20.11 -5.44
C THR A 211 15.08 -21.21 -5.22
N GLY A 212 14.63 -22.37 -4.71
CA GLY A 212 15.44 -23.57 -4.81
C GLY A 212 15.85 -23.77 -6.27
N THR A 213 17.15 -23.85 -6.53
CA THR A 213 17.74 -24.31 -7.79
C THR A 213 17.08 -23.75 -9.04
N SER A 214 17.02 -22.44 -9.16
CA SER A 214 16.91 -21.79 -10.45
C SER A 214 17.87 -20.62 -10.41
N SER A 215 18.86 -20.66 -11.29
CA SER A 215 19.58 -19.48 -11.77
C SER A 215 18.68 -18.25 -11.63
N VAL A 216 19.19 -17.13 -11.10
CA VAL A 216 18.57 -15.81 -11.27
C VAL A 216 18.13 -15.75 -12.72
N MET A 217 16.84 -16.01 -12.99
CA MET A 217 16.34 -16.00 -14.35
C MET A 217 16.48 -14.54 -14.70
N ALA A 218 17.44 -14.23 -15.57
CA ALA A 218 17.49 -12.93 -16.21
C ALA A 218 16.05 -12.63 -16.60
N VAL A 219 15.53 -11.50 -16.12
CA VAL A 219 14.17 -11.07 -16.41
C VAL A 219 14.11 -10.85 -17.92
N ASP A 220 13.81 -11.94 -18.64
CA ASP A 220 13.75 -11.95 -20.08
C ASP A 220 12.48 -11.25 -20.50
N LYS A 221 12.51 -10.57 -21.64
CA LYS A 221 11.35 -9.84 -22.15
C LYS A 221 10.11 -10.74 -22.24
N ASN A 222 10.27 -12.01 -22.61
CA ASN A 222 9.15 -12.96 -22.66
C ASN A 222 8.65 -13.35 -21.27
N SER A 223 9.53 -13.42 -20.27
CA SER A 223 9.12 -13.76 -18.89
C SER A 223 8.19 -12.69 -18.30
N VAL A 224 8.48 -11.41 -18.55
CA VAL A 224 7.63 -10.28 -18.11
C VAL A 224 6.29 -10.29 -18.82
N VAL A 225 6.29 -10.48 -20.14
CA VAL A 225 5.06 -10.53 -20.94
C VAL A 225 4.19 -11.72 -20.50
N ASN A 226 4.78 -12.89 -20.32
CA ASN A 226 4.05 -14.07 -19.83
C ASN A 226 3.50 -13.86 -18.42
N ALA A 227 4.26 -13.22 -17.52
CA ALA A 227 3.76 -12.87 -16.19
C ALA A 227 2.55 -11.93 -16.28
N MET A 228 2.58 -10.93 -17.16
CA MET A 228 1.43 -10.05 -17.39
C MET A 228 0.22 -10.79 -17.95
N PHE A 229 0.39 -11.71 -18.90
CA PHE A 229 -0.71 -12.53 -19.42
C PHE A 229 -1.32 -13.42 -18.35
N LEU A 230 -0.49 -14.09 -17.55
CA LEU A 230 -0.95 -14.92 -16.43
C LEU A 230 -1.69 -14.08 -15.39
N MET A 231 -1.21 -12.86 -15.11
CA MET A 231 -1.90 -11.92 -14.22
C MET A 231 -3.27 -11.52 -14.78
N CYS A 232 -3.39 -11.17 -16.06
CA CYS A 232 -4.68 -10.87 -16.68
C CYS A 232 -5.66 -12.05 -16.59
N ILE A 233 -5.18 -13.28 -16.83
CA ILE A 233 -6.00 -14.50 -16.69
C ILE A 233 -6.44 -14.68 -15.23
N ALA A 234 -5.52 -14.54 -14.28
CA ALA A 234 -5.83 -14.67 -12.85
C ALA A 234 -6.88 -13.65 -12.39
N LEU A 235 -6.77 -12.39 -12.86
CA LEU A 235 -7.76 -11.35 -12.58
C LEU A 235 -9.12 -11.69 -13.21
N GLY A 236 -9.14 -12.18 -14.45
CA GLY A 236 -10.37 -12.60 -15.12
C GLY A 236 -11.07 -13.76 -14.39
N ILE A 237 -10.30 -14.78 -13.97
CA ILE A 237 -10.81 -15.89 -13.17
C ILE A 237 -11.33 -15.37 -11.82
N GLY A 238 -10.57 -14.51 -11.15
CA GLY A 238 -10.98 -13.87 -9.89
C GLY A 238 -12.33 -13.16 -10.02
N GLN A 239 -12.53 -12.41 -11.10
CA GLN A 239 -13.79 -11.72 -11.36
C GLN A 239 -14.98 -12.67 -11.57
N ILE A 240 -14.77 -13.78 -12.29
CA ILE A 240 -15.81 -14.81 -12.48
C ILE A 240 -16.17 -15.44 -11.13
N VAL A 241 -15.17 -15.78 -10.32
CA VAL A 241 -15.39 -16.32 -8.97
C VAL A 241 -16.19 -15.34 -8.12
N THR A 242 -15.85 -14.05 -8.11
CA THR A 242 -16.62 -13.03 -7.38
C THR A 242 -18.07 -12.98 -7.85
N LEU A 243 -18.32 -13.03 -9.16
CA LEU A 243 -19.68 -12.97 -9.70
C LEU A 243 -20.51 -14.20 -9.29
N VAL A 244 -19.89 -15.38 -9.27
CA VAL A 244 -20.53 -16.61 -8.76
C VAL A 244 -20.83 -16.49 -7.27
N LEU A 245 -19.88 -16.01 -6.47
CA LEU A 245 -20.07 -15.82 -5.02
C LEU A 245 -21.20 -14.81 -4.72
N LYS A 246 -21.26 -13.71 -5.47
CA LYS A 246 -22.32 -12.71 -5.36
C LYS A 246 -23.70 -13.30 -5.68
N ASN A 247 -23.79 -14.17 -6.69
CA ASN A 247 -25.04 -14.87 -7.02
C ASN A 247 -25.46 -15.90 -5.96
N MET A 248 -24.53 -16.37 -5.12
CA MET A 248 -24.80 -17.25 -3.99
C MET A 248 -25.14 -16.49 -2.69
N GLU A 249 -25.31 -15.17 -2.75
CA GLU A 249 -25.46 -14.25 -1.59
C GLU A 249 -24.30 -14.31 -0.57
N LEU A 250 -23.20 -14.96 -0.94
CA LEU A 250 -21.97 -15.00 -0.16
C LEU A 250 -21.16 -13.75 -0.50
N VAL A 251 -21.52 -12.62 0.10
CA VAL A 251 -20.73 -11.39 0.00
C VAL A 251 -19.47 -11.55 0.86
N PHE A 252 -18.36 -11.94 0.23
CA PHE A 252 -17.05 -11.79 0.86
C PHE A 252 -16.65 -10.32 0.84
N LEU A 253 -16.13 -9.84 1.97
CA LEU A 253 -15.67 -8.47 2.22
C LEU A 253 -14.44 -8.03 1.39
N PHE A 254 -14.09 -8.79 0.35
CA PHE A 254 -12.98 -8.55 -0.56
C PHE A 254 -13.54 -8.15 -1.93
N MET A 255 -14.09 -6.94 -2.04
CA MET A 255 -14.12 -6.14 -3.28
C MET A 255 -14.83 -4.82 -3.08
#